data_AF-A0A2S8PTU6-F1
#
_entry.id   AF-A0A2S8PTU6-F1
#
_cell.length_a   1.000
_cell.length_b   1.000
_cell.length_c   1.000
_cell.angle_alpha   90.00
_cell.angle_beta   90.00
_cell.angle_gamma   90.00
#
_symmetry.space_group_name_H-M   'P 1'
#
loop_
_entity.id
_entity.type
_entity.pdbx_description
1 polymer ?
#
loop_
_entity_poly.entity_id
_entity_poly.type
_entity_poly.pdbx_seq_one_letter_code
_entity_poly.pdbx_strand_id
1 'polypeptide(L)'
;ETEECEKTETKKACEACLAIPVTSEKYRKVSRWSAITINYQRFIAKTQYNPLTQMIQEFQCLKVTFDGWRPAYCLFLEAKARYDQFFNSKGNPKNWWKGIYSAKEQARRHQVVCDALDNTPRVEWHFLQPVSSGYFKILFGEYRNISVHYTPATL
;
A
#
# COMPACT_ATOMS: atom_id res chain seq x y z
N GLU A 1 -21.82 -4.22 10.53
CA GLU A 1 -21.80 -3.20 11.59
C GLU A 1 -20.65 -2.26 11.30
N THR A 2 -20.98 -0.99 11.08
CA THR A 2 -20.02 0.11 10.90
C THR A 2 -19.31 0.34 12.23
N GLU A 3 -18.10 -0.22 12.37
CA GLU A 3 -17.25 0.09 13.51
C GLU A 3 -17.00 1.58 13.57
N GLU A 4 -17.40 2.11 14.71
CA GLU A 4 -17.58 3.50 15.06
C GLU A 4 -16.21 4.20 15.06
N CYS A 5 -16.15 5.36 14.42
CA CYS A 5 -15.01 6.29 14.40
C CYS A 5 -14.61 6.58 15.86
N GLU A 6 -13.65 5.82 16.41
CA GLU A 6 -13.40 5.81 17.85
C GLU A 6 -12.66 7.09 18.29
N LYS A 7 -13.46 8.00 18.87
CA LYS A 7 -13.16 8.92 19.97
C LYS A 7 -11.71 9.40 20.09
N THR A 8 -11.38 10.52 19.45
CA THR A 8 -10.46 11.53 20.01
C THR A 8 -10.77 12.90 19.44
N GLU A 9 -10.63 13.91 20.29
CA GLU A 9 -11.19 15.25 20.15
C GLU A 9 -10.62 16.03 18.96
N THR A 10 -11.37 16.11 17.87
CA THR A 10 -11.56 17.30 17.02
C THR A 10 -12.60 16.92 15.98
N LYS A 11 -13.80 17.53 16.06
CA LYS A 11 -14.92 17.31 15.12
C LYS A 11 -14.59 17.83 13.72
N LYS A 12 -13.64 17.23 13.01
CA LYS A 12 -13.81 17.04 11.57
C LYS A 12 -14.86 15.95 11.45
N ALA A 13 -16.01 16.25 10.86
CA ALA A 13 -16.98 15.21 10.52
C ALA A 13 -16.19 14.08 9.84
N CYS A 14 -16.29 12.83 10.35
CA CYS A 14 -15.67 11.70 9.67
C CYS A 14 -16.35 11.64 8.30
N GLU A 15 -15.69 12.20 7.28
CA GLU A 15 -16.20 12.17 5.91
C GLU A 15 -16.44 10.71 5.55
N ALA A 16 -17.66 10.42 5.10
CA ALA A 16 -18.02 9.06 4.73
C ALA A 16 -17.04 8.56 3.66
N CYS A 17 -16.40 7.43 3.92
CA CYS A 17 -15.41 6.89 3.01
C CYS A 17 -16.07 6.34 1.74
N LEU A 18 -15.99 7.11 0.65
CA LEU A 18 -16.63 6.75 -0.63
C LEU A 18 -16.04 5.47 -1.26
N ALA A 19 -14.86 5.03 -0.82
CA ALA A 19 -14.25 3.78 -1.27
C ALA A 19 -14.96 2.52 -0.76
N ILE A 20 -15.66 2.58 0.39
CA ILE A 20 -16.28 1.39 1.02
C ILE A 20 -17.21 0.64 0.04
N PRO A 21 -18.22 1.27 -0.60
CA PRO A 21 -19.15 0.55 -1.47
C PRO A 21 -18.53 0.05 -2.79
N VAL A 22 -17.34 0.54 -3.16
CA VAL A 22 -16.68 0.23 -4.43
C VAL A 22 -15.37 -0.54 -4.27
N THR A 23 -15.09 -1.01 -3.04
CA THR A 23 -13.94 -1.84 -2.72
C THR A 23 -14.37 -3.27 -2.44
N SER A 24 -13.73 -4.23 -3.09
CA SER A 24 -13.97 -5.65 -2.86
C SER A 24 -12.68 -6.41 -2.64
N GLU A 25 -12.78 -7.55 -1.96
CA GLU A 25 -11.64 -8.45 -1.80
C GLU A 25 -11.24 -9.09 -3.12
N LYS A 26 -9.94 -9.33 -3.26
CA LYS A 26 -9.35 -10.09 -4.35
C LYS A 26 -8.29 -11.03 -3.79
N TYR A 27 -8.03 -12.11 -4.49
CA TYR A 27 -6.98 -13.06 -4.10
C TYR A 27 -5.98 -13.24 -5.23
N ARG A 28 -4.69 -13.27 -4.88
CA ARG A 28 -3.58 -13.40 -5.81
C ARG A 28 -2.72 -14.61 -5.49
N LYS A 29 -2.39 -15.39 -6.52
CA LYS A 29 -1.41 -16.48 -6.40
C LYS A 29 0.00 -15.89 -6.25
N VAL A 30 0.70 -16.28 -5.18
CA VAL A 30 2.03 -15.76 -4.81
C VAL A 30 3.10 -16.85 -4.74
N SER A 31 2.95 -17.92 -5.53
CA SER A 31 3.89 -19.07 -5.55
C SER A 31 5.35 -18.70 -5.84
N ARG A 32 5.60 -17.55 -6.48
CA ARG A 32 6.94 -17.05 -6.82
C ARG A 32 7.46 -15.98 -5.87
N TRP A 33 6.71 -15.63 -4.83
CA TRP A 33 7.11 -14.60 -3.88
C TRP A 33 7.97 -15.19 -2.77
N SER A 34 8.90 -14.39 -2.26
CA SER A 34 9.69 -14.79 -1.10
C SER A 34 8.87 -14.75 0.19
N ALA A 35 9.21 -15.60 1.15
CA ALA A 35 8.53 -15.65 2.46
C ALA A 35 8.50 -14.28 3.15
N ILE A 36 9.62 -13.54 3.14
CA ILE A 36 9.71 -12.19 3.71
C ILE A 36 8.75 -11.18 3.02
N THR A 37 8.51 -11.30 1.71
CA THR A 37 7.54 -10.46 0.99
C THR A 37 6.12 -10.76 1.49
N ILE A 38 5.76 -12.05 1.57
CA ILE A 38 4.44 -12.49 2.04
C ILE A 38 4.24 -12.06 3.50
N ASN A 39 5.20 -12.34 4.37
CA ASN A 39 5.13 -12.00 5.80
C ASN A 39 5.02 -10.49 6.02
N TYR A 40 5.79 -9.69 5.28
CA TYR A 40 5.73 -8.24 5.43
C TYR A 40 4.38 -7.67 4.97
N GLN A 41 3.83 -8.15 3.84
CA GLN A 41 2.50 -7.73 3.42
C GLN A 41 1.44 -8.09 4.46
N ARG A 42 1.47 -9.32 5.01
CA ARG A 42 0.56 -9.71 6.09
C ARG A 42 0.70 -8.82 7.33
N PHE A 43 1.94 -8.46 7.69
CA PHE A 43 2.23 -7.62 8.84
C PHE A 43 1.65 -6.20 8.69
N ILE A 44 1.91 -5.54 7.56
CA ILE A 44 1.46 -4.17 7.26
C ILE A 44 -0.03 -4.15 6.93
N ALA A 45 -0.41 -4.91 5.90
CA ALA A 45 -1.72 -4.84 5.27
C ALA A 45 -2.80 -5.68 5.98
N LYS A 46 -2.42 -6.44 7.02
CA LYS A 46 -3.30 -7.36 7.77
C LYS A 46 -4.05 -8.36 6.88
N THR A 47 -3.43 -8.73 5.76
CA THR A 47 -4.03 -9.62 4.76
C THR A 47 -4.06 -11.07 5.20
N GLN A 48 -5.10 -11.77 4.73
CA GLN A 48 -5.17 -13.22 4.84
C GLN A 48 -4.20 -13.88 3.85
N TYR A 49 -3.61 -15.01 4.25
CA TYR A 49 -2.75 -15.83 3.40
C TYR A 49 -3.05 -17.30 3.63
N ASN A 50 -3.32 -18.03 2.55
CA ASN A 50 -3.49 -19.47 2.57
C ASN A 50 -2.21 -20.13 2.03
N PRO A 51 -1.43 -20.85 2.86
CA PRO A 51 -0.19 -21.49 2.43
C PRO A 51 -0.42 -22.69 1.51
N LEU A 52 -1.53 -23.41 1.65
CA LEU A 52 -1.85 -24.58 0.83
C LEU A 52 -2.14 -24.16 -0.61
N THR A 53 -2.96 -23.12 -0.79
CA THR A 53 -3.30 -22.60 -2.11
C THR A 53 -2.32 -21.51 -2.58
N GLN A 54 -1.40 -21.06 -1.73
CA GLN A 54 -0.48 -19.95 -1.98
C GLN A 54 -1.20 -18.69 -2.50
N MET A 55 -2.37 -18.39 -1.94
CA MET A 55 -3.17 -17.22 -2.27
C MET A 55 -3.07 -16.20 -1.14
N ILE A 56 -2.78 -14.95 -1.47
CA ILE A 56 -2.84 -13.82 -0.53
C ILE A 56 -4.03 -12.93 -0.88
N GLN A 57 -4.67 -12.38 0.14
CA GLN A 57 -5.70 -11.37 -0.01
C GLN A 57 -5.06 -10.04 -0.46
N GLU A 58 -5.73 -9.38 -1.38
CA GLU A 58 -5.52 -8.01 -1.83
C GLU A 58 -6.92 -7.37 -1.92
N PHE A 59 -7.00 -6.07 -2.19
CA PHE A 59 -8.27 -5.36 -2.35
C PHE A 59 -8.30 -4.67 -3.71
N GLN A 60 -9.47 -4.60 -4.32
CA GLN A 60 -9.68 -3.89 -5.57
C GLN A 60 -10.70 -2.77 -5.37
N CYS A 61 -10.31 -1.54 -5.69
CA CYS A 61 -11.18 -0.36 -5.72
C CYS A 61 -11.08 0.30 -7.09
N LEU A 62 -12.22 0.51 -7.76
CA LEU A 62 -12.29 1.06 -9.13
C LEU A 62 -11.29 0.42 -10.10
N LYS A 63 -11.20 -0.93 -10.08
CA LYS A 63 -10.29 -1.77 -10.89
C LYS A 63 -8.79 -1.65 -10.55
N VAL A 64 -8.41 -0.84 -9.57
CA VAL A 64 -7.02 -0.72 -9.07
C VAL A 64 -6.84 -1.61 -7.84
N THR A 65 -5.72 -2.33 -7.78
CA THR A 65 -5.41 -3.24 -6.68
C THR A 65 -4.54 -2.56 -5.62
N PHE A 66 -4.79 -2.92 -4.37
CA PHE A 66 -4.07 -2.51 -3.17
C PHE A 66 -3.71 -3.74 -2.34
N ASP A 67 -2.57 -3.70 -1.65
CA ASP A 67 -2.15 -4.82 -0.80
C ASP A 67 -3.07 -4.95 0.43
N GLY A 68 -3.62 -3.86 0.98
CA GLY A 68 -4.52 -3.88 2.14
C GLY A 68 -5.57 -2.78 2.14
N TRP A 69 -6.60 -2.95 2.98
CA TRP A 69 -7.71 -2.00 3.15
C TRP A 69 -8.14 -1.89 4.61
N ARG A 70 -8.23 -0.65 5.12
CA ARG A 70 -8.72 -0.31 6.46
C ARG A 70 -9.92 0.65 6.34
N PRO A 71 -11.16 0.13 6.24
CA PRO A 71 -12.34 0.94 5.96
C PRO A 71 -12.62 2.01 7.01
N ALA A 72 -12.40 1.70 8.30
CA ALA A 72 -12.57 2.64 9.41
C ALA A 72 -11.69 3.91 9.29
N TYR A 73 -10.62 3.87 8.50
CA TYR A 73 -9.68 4.97 8.30
C TYR A 73 -9.66 5.51 6.87
N CYS A 74 -10.54 5.00 6.00
CA CYS A 74 -10.50 5.23 4.55
C CYS A 74 -9.09 5.05 3.96
N LEU A 75 -8.38 4.00 4.39
CA LEU A 75 -6.94 3.85 4.17
C LEU A 75 -6.62 2.56 3.41
N PHE A 76 -6.01 2.71 2.23
CA PHE A 76 -5.37 1.61 1.51
C PHE A 76 -3.90 1.49 1.88
N LEU A 77 -3.36 0.27 1.77
CA LEU A 77 -2.00 -0.06 2.16
C LEU A 77 -1.24 -0.76 1.03
N GLU A 78 0.05 -0.45 0.91
CA GLU A 78 1.02 -1.11 0.04
C GLU A 78 2.25 -1.52 0.84
N ALA A 79 2.78 -2.73 0.63
CA ALA A 79 3.87 -3.30 1.40
C ALA A 79 5.05 -3.73 0.51
N LYS A 80 6.22 -3.09 0.67
CA LYS A 80 7.43 -3.34 -0.13
C LYS A 80 8.59 -3.82 0.75
N ALA A 81 8.88 -5.13 0.70
CA ALA A 81 9.81 -5.76 1.66
C ALA A 81 11.30 -5.73 1.26
N ARG A 82 11.64 -6.05 0.01
CA ARG A 82 13.03 -6.31 -0.42
C ARG A 82 13.51 -5.35 -1.49
N TYR A 83 13.19 -4.07 -1.39
CA TYR A 83 13.45 -3.13 -2.48
C TYR A 83 14.90 -2.62 -2.52
N ASP A 84 15.62 -2.57 -1.39
CA ASP A 84 16.99 -2.03 -1.34
C ASP A 84 17.98 -2.82 -2.22
N GLN A 85 17.70 -4.09 -2.50
CA GLN A 85 18.51 -4.90 -3.43
C GLN A 85 18.58 -4.30 -4.85
N PHE A 86 17.61 -3.44 -5.21
CA PHE A 86 17.55 -2.76 -6.49
C PHE A 86 18.26 -1.41 -6.51
N PHE A 87 18.86 -0.99 -5.41
CA PHE A 87 19.58 0.26 -5.27
C PHE A 87 21.09 0.00 -5.19
N ASN A 88 21.88 0.96 -5.63
CA ASN A 88 23.34 0.95 -5.48
C ASN A 88 23.75 1.58 -4.13
N SER A 89 25.05 1.55 -3.83
CA SER A 89 25.59 2.10 -2.58
C SER A 89 25.39 3.61 -2.40
N LYS A 90 25.04 4.34 -3.47
CA LYS A 90 24.72 5.77 -3.44
C LYS A 90 23.21 6.03 -3.24
N GLY A 91 22.41 4.99 -3.00
CA GLY A 91 20.96 5.11 -2.86
C GLY A 91 20.22 5.38 -4.18
N ASN A 92 20.89 5.21 -5.33
CA ASN A 92 20.26 5.34 -6.63
C ASN A 92 19.76 3.98 -7.13
N PRO A 93 18.59 3.92 -7.77
CA PRO A 93 18.14 2.73 -8.47
C PRO A 93 19.18 2.22 -9.48
N LYS A 94 19.37 0.91 -9.56
CA LYS A 94 20.22 0.28 -10.56
C LYS A 94 19.60 0.47 -11.96
N ASN A 95 20.42 0.84 -12.95
CA ASN A 95 19.95 1.20 -14.32
C ASN A 95 19.11 0.11 -15.01
N TRP A 96 19.36 -1.16 -14.71
CA TRP A 96 18.62 -2.29 -15.27
C TRP A 96 17.25 -2.49 -14.62
N TRP A 97 17.01 -1.93 -13.43
CA TRP A 97 15.77 -2.13 -12.70
C TRP A 97 14.69 -1.19 -13.20
N LYS A 98 13.68 -1.74 -13.86
CA LYS A 98 12.52 -1.00 -14.37
C LYS A 98 11.39 -0.82 -13.36
N GLY A 99 11.54 -1.34 -12.13
CA GLY A 99 10.48 -1.30 -11.11
C GLY A 99 10.11 0.12 -10.67
N ILE A 100 10.98 1.12 -10.89
CA ILE A 100 10.64 2.54 -10.68
C ILE A 100 9.45 2.95 -11.56
N TYR A 101 9.45 2.60 -12.84
CA TYR A 101 8.37 2.97 -13.77
C TYR A 101 7.06 2.28 -13.37
N SER A 102 7.15 1.00 -12.98
CA SER A 102 5.98 0.25 -12.51
C SER A 102 5.42 0.83 -11.21
N ALA A 103 6.28 1.22 -10.26
CA ALA A 103 5.87 1.82 -9.01
C ALA A 103 5.27 3.22 -9.20
N LYS A 104 5.84 4.05 -10.10
CA LYS A 104 5.24 5.33 -10.51
C LYS A 104 3.85 5.16 -11.09
N GLU A 105 3.69 4.25 -12.04
CA GLU A 105 2.38 4.01 -12.66
C GLU A 105 1.37 3.40 -11.69
N GLN A 106 1.83 2.63 -10.69
CA GLN A 106 0.97 2.17 -9.61
C GLN A 106 0.52 3.33 -8.71
N ALA A 107 1.44 4.15 -8.22
CA ALA A 107 1.12 5.33 -7.40
C ALA A 107 0.21 6.31 -8.15
N ARG A 108 0.45 6.56 -9.44
CA ARG A 108 -0.44 7.38 -10.27
C ARG A 108 -1.87 6.83 -10.30
N ARG A 109 -2.04 5.52 -10.51
CA ARG A 109 -3.36 4.88 -10.50
C ARG A 109 -4.02 4.92 -9.12
N HIS A 110 -3.24 4.83 -8.05
CA HIS A 110 -3.73 5.01 -6.69
C HIS A 110 -4.26 6.43 -6.46
N GLN A 111 -3.51 7.47 -6.88
CA GLN A 111 -3.99 8.85 -6.79
C GLN A 111 -5.27 9.07 -7.61
N VAL A 112 -5.37 8.47 -8.82
CA VAL A 112 -6.60 8.53 -9.62
C VAL A 112 -7.82 7.95 -8.88
N VAL A 113 -7.65 6.87 -8.11
CA VAL A 113 -8.72 6.33 -7.27
C VAL A 113 -9.11 7.33 -6.19
N CYS A 114 -8.13 7.95 -5.51
CA CYS A 114 -8.39 8.98 -4.51
C CYS A 114 -9.11 10.19 -5.12
N ASP A 115 -8.67 10.68 -6.28
CA ASP A 115 -9.27 11.82 -6.98
C ASP A 115 -10.73 11.53 -7.39
N ALA A 116 -11.01 10.31 -7.85
CA ALA A 116 -12.35 9.87 -8.24
C ALA A 116 -13.32 9.66 -7.06
N LEU A 117 -12.79 9.65 -5.83
CA LEU A 117 -13.53 9.42 -4.59
C LEU A 117 -13.40 10.62 -3.65
N ASP A 118 -13.46 11.82 -4.23
CA ASP A 118 -13.43 13.13 -3.55
C ASP A 118 -12.25 13.31 -2.59
N ASN A 119 -11.15 12.58 -2.80
CA ASN A 119 -9.93 12.63 -1.99
C ASN A 119 -10.11 12.17 -0.55
N THR A 120 -11.22 11.51 -0.24
CA THR A 120 -11.44 10.91 1.08
C THR A 120 -10.48 9.73 1.33
N PRO A 121 -10.17 8.86 0.35
CA PRO A 121 -9.24 7.76 0.60
C PRO A 121 -7.79 8.23 0.64
N ARG A 122 -6.99 7.60 1.49
CA ARG A 122 -5.53 7.75 1.52
C ARG A 122 -4.84 6.44 1.20
N VAL A 123 -3.59 6.51 0.78
CA VAL A 123 -2.76 5.35 0.48
C VAL A 123 -1.43 5.47 1.19
N GLU A 124 -1.08 4.47 1.99
CA GLU A 124 0.21 4.39 2.67
C GLU A 124 1.08 3.29 2.04
N TRP A 125 2.24 3.69 1.55
CA TRP A 125 3.27 2.79 1.04
C TRP A 125 4.32 2.56 2.13
N HIS A 126 4.34 1.35 2.67
CA HIS A 126 5.28 0.96 3.71
C HIS A 126 6.43 0.17 3.10
N PHE A 127 7.66 0.62 3.36
CA PHE A 127 8.88 -0.04 2.97
C PHE A 127 9.57 -0.64 4.19
N LEU A 128 9.95 -1.91 4.09
CA LEU A 128 10.69 -2.61 5.15
C LEU A 128 12.12 -2.10 5.28
N GLN A 129 12.64 -1.44 4.23
CA GLN A 129 14.04 -1.07 4.11
C GLN A 129 14.20 0.44 3.86
N PRO A 130 15.23 1.06 4.45
CA PRO A 130 15.30 2.51 4.54
C PRO A 130 15.71 3.21 3.23
N VAL A 131 16.57 2.59 2.40
CA VAL A 131 17.06 3.25 1.17
C VAL A 131 15.92 3.43 0.18
N SER A 132 15.18 2.36 -0.08
CA SER A 132 14.00 2.40 -0.94
C SER A 132 12.90 3.29 -0.36
N SER A 133 12.65 3.25 0.94
CA SER A 133 11.70 4.16 1.59
C SER A 133 12.03 5.63 1.33
N GLY A 134 13.28 6.05 1.57
CA GLY A 134 13.73 7.42 1.36
C GLY A 134 13.58 7.87 -0.09
N TYR A 135 13.98 7.00 -1.04
CA TYR A 135 13.84 7.29 -2.46
C TYR A 135 12.38 7.46 -2.89
N PHE A 136 11.51 6.52 -2.51
CA PHE A 136 10.09 6.58 -2.90
C PHE A 136 9.33 7.69 -2.20
N LYS A 137 9.75 8.10 -0.99
CA LYS A 137 9.18 9.26 -0.30
C LYS A 137 9.38 10.56 -1.10
N ILE A 138 10.55 10.75 -1.70
CA ILE A 138 10.79 11.88 -2.60
C ILE A 138 9.98 11.69 -3.89
N LEU A 139 10.04 10.49 -4.47
CA LEU A 139 9.41 10.20 -5.76
C LEU A 139 7.88 10.39 -5.76
N PHE A 140 7.23 10.04 -4.66
CA PHE A 140 5.77 10.12 -4.53
C PHE A 140 5.29 11.41 -3.85
N GLY A 141 6.19 12.35 -3.56
CA GLY A 141 5.85 13.61 -2.90
C GLY A 141 4.90 14.52 -3.70
N GLU A 142 4.71 14.26 -4.99
CA GLU A 142 3.74 14.96 -5.83
C GLU A 142 2.27 14.53 -5.59
N TYR A 143 2.04 13.36 -4.97
CA TYR A 143 0.70 12.80 -4.78
C TYR A 143 0.13 13.16 -3.41
N ARG A 144 -0.92 13.98 -3.38
CA ARG A 144 -1.50 14.51 -2.14
C ARG A 144 -2.14 13.45 -1.22
N ASN A 145 -2.61 12.33 -1.77
CA ASN A 145 -3.26 11.25 -0.99
C ASN A 145 -2.32 10.09 -0.67
N ILE A 146 -1.07 10.15 -1.13
CA ILE A 146 -0.10 9.07 -0.96
C ILE A 146 0.96 9.50 0.04
N SER A 147 1.28 8.63 0.98
CA SER A 147 2.42 8.82 1.88
C SER A 147 3.30 7.57 1.89
N VAL A 148 4.59 7.80 2.14
CA VAL A 148 5.61 6.74 2.18
C VAL A 148 6.23 6.68 3.55
N HIS A 149 6.27 5.48 4.11
CA HIS A 149 6.76 5.20 5.46
C HIS A 149 7.88 4.17 5.43
N TYR A 150 8.86 4.35 6.31
CA TYR A 150 9.79 3.30 6.67
C TYR A 150 9.20 2.56 7.87
N THR A 151 8.85 1.30 7.70
CA THR A 151 8.21 0.50 8.75
C THR A 151 9.01 -0.79 8.94
N PRO A 152 10.12 -0.73 9.71
CA PRO A 152 10.91 -1.92 9.98
C PRO A 152 10.11 -2.95 10.75
N ALA A 153 10.36 -4.22 10.47
CA ALA A 153 9.77 -5.33 11.17
C ALA A 153 10.78 -6.47 11.26
N THR A 154 10.78 -7.18 12.40
CA THR A 154 11.45 -8.46 12.55
C THR A 154 10.45 -9.54 12.12
N LEU A 155 10.72 -10.21 10.99
CA LEU A 155 9.78 -11.09 10.27
C LEU A 155 10.35 -12.47 9.97
#